data_AF-A0A9Q6HRB5-F1
#
_entry.id   AF-A0A9Q6HRB5-F1
#
_cell.length_a   1.000
_cell.length_b   1.000
_cell.length_c   1.000
_cell.angle_alpha   90.00
_cell.angle_beta   90.00
_cell.angle_gamma   90.00
#
_symmetry.space_group_name_H-M   'P 1'
#
loop_
_entity.id
_entity.type
_entity.pdbx_description
1 polymer ?
#
loop_
_entity_poly.entity_id
_entity_poly.type
_entity_poly.pdbx_seq_one_letter_code
_entity_poly.pdbx_strand_id
1 'polypeptide(L)' 'MRQFTDSEIEKYLKYIDENKIDINDEDVKGRCLSCGKHLNDVELPDGPERKVTCLSCLEWFIEDYEELENDGSLS' A
#
# COMPACT_ATOMS: atom_id res chain seq x y z
N MET A 1 0.11 -16.11 -3.13
CA MET A 1 0.40 -14.68 -2.97
C MET A 1 -0.44 -13.95 -4.01
N ARG A 2 -1.29 -13.00 -3.58
CA ARG A 2 -2.12 -12.19 -4.49
C ARG A 2 -1.21 -11.43 -5.48
N GLN A 3 -1.65 -11.29 -6.72
CA GLN A 3 -0.94 -10.49 -7.72
C GLN A 3 -1.69 -9.18 -7.92
N PHE A 4 -1.03 -8.06 -7.64
CA PHE A 4 -1.60 -6.73 -7.85
C PHE A 4 -1.26 -6.20 -9.24
N THR A 5 -2.17 -5.43 -9.79
CA THR A 5 -1.95 -4.58 -10.95
C THR A 5 -1.62 -3.16 -10.52
N ASP A 6 -0.98 -2.36 -11.40
CA ASP A 6 -0.75 -0.95 -11.10
C ASP A 6 -2.05 -0.19 -10.80
N SER A 7 -3.15 -0.53 -11.49
CA SER A 7 -4.45 0.12 -11.27
C SER A 7 -5.03 -0.16 -9.89
N GLU A 8 -4.87 -1.38 -9.36
CA GLU A 8 -5.29 -1.70 -7.99
C GLU A 8 -4.49 -0.90 -6.96
N ILE A 9 -3.18 -0.77 -7.16
CA ILE A 9 -2.33 0.03 -6.28
C ILE A 9 -2.66 1.53 -6.36
N GLU A 10 -2.96 2.05 -7.55
CA GLU A 10 -3.42 3.43 -7.71
C GLU A 10 -4.75 3.69 -7.00
N LYS A 11 -5.71 2.75 -7.08
CA LYS A 11 -6.97 2.83 -6.34
C LYS A 11 -6.74 2.84 -4.83
N TYR A 12 -5.89 1.95 -4.33
CA TYR A 12 -5.53 1.91 -2.91
C TYR A 12 -4.90 3.22 -2.46
N LEU A 13 -3.91 3.72 -3.20
CA LEU A 13 -3.24 5.00 -2.87
C LEU A 13 -4.22 6.17 -2.83
N LYS A 14 -5.13 6.24 -3.80
CA LYS A 14 -6.18 7.26 -3.81
C LYS A 14 -7.07 7.16 -2.56
N TYR A 15 -7.51 5.95 -2.20
CA TYR A 15 -8.29 5.74 -0.98
C TYR A 15 -7.54 6.20 0.27
N ILE A 16 -6.26 5.83 0.41
CA ILE A 16 -5.43 6.23 1.56
C ILE A 16 -5.29 7.75 1.64
N ASP A 17 -5.00 8.40 0.52
CA ASP A 17 -4.85 9.87 0.42
C ASP A 17 -6.15 10.60 0.81
N GLU A 18 -7.29 10.09 0.37
CA GLU A 18 -8.60 10.69 0.63
C GLU A 18 -9.12 10.43 2.06
N ASN A 19 -8.73 9.31 2.70
CA ASN A 19 -9.41 8.82 3.91
C ASN A 19 -8.51 8.59 5.14
N LYS A 20 -7.19 8.49 4.97
CA LYS A 20 -6.29 8.07 6.06
C LYS A 20 -5.19 9.10 6.29
N ILE A 21 -4.31 9.29 5.31
CA ILE A 21 -3.10 10.12 5.44
C ILE A 21 -2.74 10.73 4.08
N ASP A 22 -2.23 11.97 4.07
CA ASP A 22 -1.68 12.60 2.87
C ASP A 22 -0.41 11.84 2.45
N ILE A 23 -0.50 11.13 1.32
CA ILE A 23 0.61 10.29 0.83
C ILE A 23 1.74 11.13 0.20
N ASN A 24 1.49 12.42 -0.03
CA ASN A 24 2.46 13.37 -0.55
C ASN A 24 3.20 14.12 0.56
N ASP A 25 2.79 13.98 1.82
CA ASP A 25 3.51 14.49 2.98
C ASP A 25 4.95 13.92 3.00
N GLU A 26 5.95 14.77 3.19
CA GLU A 26 7.36 14.38 3.18
C GLU A 26 7.70 13.36 4.29
N ASP A 27 6.93 13.34 5.38
CA ASP A 27 7.08 12.35 6.45
C ASP A 27 6.48 10.98 6.09
N VAL A 28 5.64 10.88 5.05
CA VAL A 28 4.97 9.64 4.59
C VAL A 28 5.55 9.12 3.29
N LYS A 29 5.89 10.03 2.37
CA LYS A 29 6.31 9.73 1.01
C LYS A 29 7.50 8.78 0.95
N GLY A 30 7.36 7.72 0.14
CA GLY A 30 8.40 6.71 -0.03
C GLY A 30 8.61 5.77 1.18
N ARG A 31 7.63 5.73 2.10
CA ARG A 31 7.61 4.78 3.21
C ARG A 31 6.55 3.71 3.00
N CYS A 32 6.74 2.57 3.65
CA CYS A 32 5.71 1.55 3.78
C CYS A 32 4.53 2.12 4.57
N LEU A 33 3.33 2.04 4.00
CA LEU A 33 2.11 2.59 4.61
C LEU A 33 1.67 1.83 5.86
N SER A 34 2.14 0.59 6.06
CA SER A 34 1.83 -0.22 7.24
C SER A 34 2.78 0.01 8.42
N CYS A 35 4.09 0.23 8.17
CA CYS A 35 5.11 0.28 9.23
C CYS A 35 5.97 1.55 9.27
N GLY A 36 5.84 2.45 8.30
CA GLY A 36 6.56 3.73 8.24
C GLY A 36 8.06 3.64 7.91
N LYS A 37 8.62 2.45 7.69
CA LYS A 37 10.00 2.30 7.23
C LYS A 37 10.16 2.83 5.79
N HIS A 38 11.30 3.44 5.48
CA HIS A 38 11.60 3.83 4.10
C HIS A 38 11.72 2.60 3.21
N LEU A 39 11.07 2.65 2.05
CA LEU A 39 11.06 1.56 1.08
C LEU A 39 12.44 1.33 0.43
N ASN A 40 13.34 2.32 0.51
CA ASN A 40 14.72 2.19 0.04
C ASN A 40 15.64 1.42 1.01
N ASP A 41 15.20 1.20 2.26
CA ASP A 41 16.03 0.60 3.34
C ASP A 41 15.58 -0.82 3.71
N VAL A 42 14.64 -1.40 2.96
CA VAL A 42 14.00 -2.68 3.28
C VAL A 42 13.85 -3.55 2.04
N GLU A 43 13.69 -4.85 2.24
CA GLU A 43 13.28 -5.75 1.16
C GLU A 43 11.87 -5.41 0.68
N LEU A 44 11.69 -5.44 -0.65
CA LEU A 44 10.45 -5.10 -1.31
C LEU A 44 9.86 -6.33 -1.99
N PRO A 45 8.52 -6.41 -2.11
CA PRO A 45 7.89 -7.42 -2.95
C PRO A 45 8.16 -7.18 -4.44
N ASP A 46 7.92 -8.20 -5.25
CA ASP A 46 8.24 -8.17 -6.68
C ASP A 46 7.21 -7.40 -7.53
N GLY A 47 5.96 -7.27 -7.06
CA GLY A 47 4.86 -6.67 -7.80
C GLY A 47 4.68 -5.17 -7.58
N PRO A 48 3.64 -4.56 -8.20
CA PRO A 48 3.31 -3.14 -8.07
C PRO A 48 3.15 -2.65 -6.63
N GLU A 49 2.76 -3.53 -5.72
CA GLU A 49 2.60 -3.27 -4.28
C GLU A 49 3.90 -2.80 -3.60
N ARG A 50 5.06 -2.99 -4.24
CA ARG A 50 6.34 -2.42 -3.79
C ARG A 50 6.35 -0.89 -3.66
N LYS A 51 5.38 -0.21 -4.28
CA LYS A 51 5.19 1.23 -4.17
C LYS A 51 4.64 1.65 -2.80
N VAL A 52 4.01 0.73 -2.07
CA VAL A 52 3.21 1.05 -0.87
C VAL A 52 3.54 0.19 0.34
N THR A 53 4.09 -1.01 0.16
CA THR A 53 4.42 -1.92 1.26
C THR A 53 5.82 -2.53 1.12
N CYS A 54 6.41 -2.90 2.26
CA CYS A 54 7.64 -3.68 2.31
C CYS A 54 7.33 -5.18 2.39
N LEU A 55 8.32 -6.02 2.08
CA LEU A 55 8.13 -7.47 2.04
C LEU A 55 7.65 -8.04 3.38
N SER A 56 8.12 -7.49 4.50
CA SER A 56 7.71 -7.91 5.85
C SER A 56 6.26 -7.55 6.20
N CYS A 57 5.66 -6.59 5.51
CA CYS A 57 4.28 -6.14 5.71
C CYS A 57 3.34 -6.60 4.59
N LEU A 58 3.82 -7.47 3.67
CA LEU A 58 3.06 -7.85 2.49
C LEU A 58 1.76 -8.59 2.83
N GLU A 59 1.79 -9.54 3.76
CA GLU A 59 0.59 -10.30 4.16
C GLU A 59 -0.46 -9.38 4.77
N TRP A 60 -0.06 -8.49 5.69
CA TRP A 60 -0.94 -7.48 6.28
C TRP A 60 -1.54 -6.53 5.23
N PHE A 61 -0.74 -6.11 4.25
CA PHE A 61 -1.24 -5.28 3.16
C PHE A 61 -2.27 -6.03 2.29
N ILE A 62 -2.06 -7.32 2.02
CA ILE A 62 -3.02 -8.13 1.25
C ILE A 62 -4.35 -8.24 1.99
N GLU A 63 -4.31 -8.51 3.30
CA GLU A 63 -5.51 -8.60 4.15
C GLU A 63 -6.25 -7.26 4.20
N ASP A 64 -5.56 -6.14 4.46
CA ASP A 64 -6.13 -4.78 4.48
C ASP A 64 -6.78 -4.43 3.13
N TYR A 65 -6.09 -4.69 2.02
CA TYR A 65 -6.63 -4.45 0.69
C TYR A 65 -7.90 -5.28 0.44
N GLU A 66 -7.88 -6.56 0.78
CA GLU A 66 -9.03 -7.46 0.59
C GLU A 66 -10.25 -7.04 1.43
N GLU A 67 -10.03 -6.57 2.66
CA GLU A 67 -11.11 -6.02 3.49
C GLU A 67 -11.75 -4.78 2.85
N LEU A 68 -10.92 -3.83 2.39
CA LEU A 68 -11.37 -2.59 1.73
C LEU A 68 -12.02 -2.85 0.35
N GLU A 69 -11.61 -3.91 -0.34
CA GLU A 69 -12.24 -4.33 -1.59
C GLU A 69 -13.62 -4.95 -1.33
N ASN A 70 -13.73 -5.81 -0.31
CA ASN A 70 -14.96 -6.50 0.04
C ASN A 70 -16.02 -5.57 0.64
N ASP A 71 -15.62 -4.53 1.37
CA ASP A 71 -16.54 -3.53 1.93
C ASP A 71 -16.97 -2.45 0.91
N GLY A 72 -16.36 -2.44 -0.28
CA GLY A 72 -16.65 -1.50 -1.36
C GLY A 72 -15.89 -0.17 -1.28
N SER A 73 -14.93 -0.01 -0.36
CA SER A 73 -14.12 1.20 -0.21
C SER A 73 -13.18 1.45 -1.40
N LEU A 74 -12.80 0.40 -2.15
CA LEU A 74 -11.92 0.49 -3.34
C LEU A 74 -12.68 0.53 -4.68
N SER A 75 -13.94 1.00 -4.67
CA SER A 75 -14.82 1.02 -5.84
C SER A 75 -14.42 2.00 -6.94
#